data_AF-A0A3M1KTJ9-F1
#
_entry.id   AF-A0A3M1KTJ9-F1
#
_cell.length_a   1.000
_cell.length_b   1.000
_cell.length_c   1.000
_cell.angle_alpha   90.00
_cell.angle_beta   90.00
_cell.angle_gamma   90.00
#
_symmetry.space_group_name_H-M   'P 1'
#
loop_
_entity.id
_entity.type
_entity.pdbx_description
1 polymer ?
#
loop_
_entity_poly.entity_id
_entity_poly.type
_entity_poly.pdbx_seq_one_letter_code
_entity_poly.pdbx_strand_id
1 'polypeptide(L)'
;AQTKNFAQDLWDIRGTLHFRQYNLEAALEAFREIPHGQWDDYGVFNPFLETLDDCVFCPRRADTAQLLNKGEIVQELLDLEYKARSNFERAPEFLYRIGLAYYNMSYFGYAWEVLDYYRSGASWYSLHRRPDRVFPNWQFPFGNYEHLDVSQALHYFRRAHELAKDPELAAKAAFMAARCEQKLYFTSPDYQPEPCCNRIPRIPEQYLGFFHILKERYDTTQFYRRAIRECKYFAAFAAK
;
A
#
# COMPACT_ATOMS: atom_id res chain seq x y z
N ALA A 1 -17.70 -8.90 27.61
CA ALA A 1 -16.39 -8.24 27.68
C ALA A 1 -15.34 -9.32 27.49
N GLN A 2 -14.76 -9.42 26.30
CA GLN A 2 -13.64 -10.33 26.04
C GLN A 2 -12.48 -9.83 26.90
N THR A 3 -11.99 -10.67 27.82
CA THR A 3 -10.84 -10.37 28.65
C THR A 3 -9.65 -10.17 27.70
N LYS A 4 -9.25 -8.92 27.46
CA LYS A 4 -8.05 -8.62 26.66
C LYS A 4 -6.87 -9.37 27.26
N ASN A 5 -6.34 -10.32 26.50
CA ASN A 5 -5.21 -11.10 26.93
C ASN A 5 -3.95 -10.32 26.59
N PHE A 6 -3.37 -9.66 27.61
CA PHE A 6 -2.18 -8.84 27.45
C PHE A 6 -1.04 -9.57 26.73
N ALA A 7 -0.88 -10.89 26.93
CA ALA A 7 0.14 -11.67 26.24
C ALA A 7 -0.12 -11.75 24.73
N GLN A 8 -1.38 -11.90 24.30
CA GLN A 8 -1.74 -11.95 22.89
C GLN A 8 -1.59 -10.59 22.23
N ASP A 9 -1.92 -9.50 22.93
CA ASP A 9 -1.68 -8.13 22.44
C ASP A 9 -0.19 -7.89 22.18
N LEU A 10 0.70 -8.40 23.03
CA LEU A 10 2.14 -8.33 22.80
C LEU A 10 2.60 -9.14 21.59
N TRP A 11 2.00 -10.32 21.35
CA TRP A 11 2.29 -11.12 20.17
C TRP A 11 1.81 -10.46 18.88
N ASP A 12 0.62 -9.84 18.87
CA ASP A 12 0.12 -9.07 17.72
C ASP A 12 1.03 -7.87 17.42
N ILE A 13 1.45 -7.13 18.45
CA ILE A 13 2.41 -6.03 18.32
C ILE A 13 3.72 -6.53 17.73
N ARG A 14 4.27 -7.64 18.26
CA ARG A 14 5.53 -8.22 17.76
C ARG A 14 5.42 -8.68 16.31
N GLY A 15 4.35 -9.39 15.95
CA GLY A 15 4.10 -9.83 14.59
C GLY A 15 3.97 -8.66 13.63
N THR A 16 3.22 -7.63 14.01
CA THR A 16 3.07 -6.39 13.24
C THR A 16 4.42 -5.67 13.06
N LEU A 17 5.28 -5.61 14.08
CA LEU A 17 6.61 -5.01 13.98
C LEU A 17 7.53 -5.76 13.00
N HIS A 18 7.52 -7.10 13.02
CA HIS A 18 8.24 -7.89 12.02
C HIS A 18 7.67 -7.69 10.62
N PHE A 19 6.34 -7.62 10.50
CA PHE A 19 5.66 -7.45 9.22
C PHE A 19 5.98 -6.09 8.57
N ARG A 20 6.01 -4.99 9.36
CA ARG A 20 6.45 -3.66 8.90
C ARG A 20 7.86 -3.64 8.30
N GLN A 21 8.71 -4.58 8.72
CA GLN A 21 10.10 -4.73 8.28
C GLN A 21 10.22 -5.77 7.16
N TYR A 22 9.11 -6.26 6.61
CA TYR A 22 9.04 -7.28 5.56
C TYR A 22 9.62 -8.65 5.97
N ASN A 23 9.74 -8.91 7.28
CA ASN A 23 10.17 -10.19 7.82
C ASN A 23 8.95 -11.11 7.97
N LEU A 24 8.41 -11.60 6.85
CA LEU A 24 7.12 -12.32 6.80
C LEU A 24 7.13 -13.60 7.65
N GLU A 25 8.19 -14.40 7.61
CA GLU A 25 8.28 -15.64 8.39
C GLU A 25 8.30 -15.34 9.89
N ALA A 26 9.08 -14.35 10.33
CA ALA A 26 9.13 -13.94 11.73
C ALA A 26 7.80 -13.33 12.21
N ALA A 27 7.11 -12.60 11.32
CA ALA A 27 5.77 -12.09 11.61
C ALA A 27 4.76 -13.24 11.81
N LEU A 28 4.79 -14.23 10.92
CA LEU A 28 3.92 -15.40 11.00
C LEU A 28 4.16 -16.22 12.27
N GLU A 29 5.43 -16.45 12.63
CA GLU A 29 5.77 -17.14 13.87
C GLU A 29 5.24 -16.38 15.10
N ALA A 30 5.36 -15.06 15.14
CA ALA A 30 4.79 -14.28 16.23
C ALA A 30 3.25 -14.35 16.29
N PHE A 31 2.55 -14.30 15.14
CA PHE A 31 1.10 -14.43 15.10
C PHE A 31 0.62 -15.84 15.52
N ARG A 32 1.40 -16.89 15.27
CA ARG A 32 1.09 -18.28 15.68
C ARG A 32 1.07 -18.51 17.19
N GLU A 33 1.69 -17.64 17.98
CA GLU A 33 1.60 -17.67 19.44
C GLU A 33 0.20 -17.24 19.96
N ILE A 34 -0.60 -16.58 19.11
CA ILE A 34 -2.01 -16.31 19.37
C ILE A 34 -2.81 -17.53 18.90
N PRO A 35 -3.74 -18.08 19.72
CA PRO A 35 -4.61 -19.16 19.27
C PRO A 35 -5.32 -18.79 17.97
N HIS A 36 -5.26 -19.68 16.96
CA HIS A 36 -5.77 -19.39 15.61
C HIS A 36 -7.24 -18.91 15.60
N GLY A 37 -8.09 -19.43 16.48
CA GLY A 37 -9.49 -19.01 16.59
C GLY A 37 -9.70 -17.58 17.13
N GLN A 38 -8.63 -16.87 17.48
CA GLN A 38 -8.63 -15.50 18.02
C GLN A 38 -7.87 -14.52 17.11
N TRP A 39 -7.37 -14.96 15.96
CA TRP A 39 -6.65 -14.07 15.03
C TRP A 39 -7.55 -12.92 14.52
N ASP A 40 -8.83 -13.20 14.31
CA ASP A 40 -9.80 -12.20 13.83
C ASP A 40 -10.10 -11.10 14.87
N ASP A 41 -9.83 -11.35 16.16
CA ASP A 41 -9.99 -10.34 17.23
C ASP A 41 -9.04 -9.14 17.01
N TYR A 42 -7.97 -9.33 16.24
CA TYR A 42 -6.98 -8.30 15.85
C TYR A 42 -7.29 -7.62 14.50
N GLY A 43 -8.48 -7.87 13.97
CA GLY A 43 -8.98 -7.24 12.76
C GLY A 43 -8.82 -8.11 11.52
N VAL A 44 -9.77 -7.92 10.60
CA VAL A 44 -9.83 -8.60 9.31
C VAL A 44 -9.89 -7.58 8.18
N PHE A 45 -9.13 -7.85 7.12
CA PHE A 45 -8.83 -6.91 6.05
C PHE A 45 -8.78 -7.62 4.69
N ASN A 46 -8.74 -6.87 3.61
CA ASN A 46 -8.41 -7.46 2.31
C ASN A 46 -7.50 -6.49 1.57
N PRO A 47 -6.18 -6.52 1.78
CA PRO A 47 -5.26 -5.56 1.16
C PRO A 47 -4.99 -5.85 -0.32
N PHE A 48 -5.52 -6.94 -0.89
CA PHE A 48 -5.19 -7.39 -2.24
C PHE A 48 -6.08 -6.79 -3.34
N LEU A 49 -7.02 -5.89 -3.01
CA LEU A 49 -7.95 -5.32 -3.98
C LEU A 49 -7.39 -4.08 -4.67
N GLU A 50 -7.60 -4.02 -5.99
CA GLU A 50 -7.29 -2.82 -6.77
C GLU A 50 -8.26 -1.68 -6.39
N THR A 51 -7.66 -0.53 -6.09
CA THR A 51 -8.36 0.75 -5.90
C THR A 51 -7.68 1.80 -6.76
N LEU A 52 -8.46 2.62 -7.48
CA LEU A 52 -7.90 3.74 -8.26
C LEU A 52 -7.86 5.05 -7.47
N ASP A 53 -8.68 5.14 -6.43
CA ASP A 53 -8.72 6.28 -5.51
C ASP A 53 -8.05 5.93 -4.17
N ASP A 54 -7.26 6.87 -3.65
CA ASP A 54 -6.79 6.82 -2.27
C ASP A 54 -7.98 6.98 -1.34
N CYS A 55 -8.39 5.91 -0.68
CA CYS A 55 -9.58 5.93 0.16
C CYS A 55 -9.30 5.33 1.54
N VAL A 56 -9.07 6.19 2.53
CA VAL A 56 -8.69 5.76 3.88
C VAL A 56 -9.90 5.24 4.68
N PHE A 57 -11.10 5.78 4.42
CA PHE A 57 -12.35 5.42 5.12
C PHE A 57 -13.35 4.72 4.21
N CYS A 58 -12.88 4.05 3.15
CA CYS A 58 -13.79 3.30 2.30
C CYS A 58 -14.47 2.22 3.15
N PRO A 59 -15.79 2.02 3.00
CA PRO A 59 -16.42 0.85 3.57
C PRO A 59 -15.62 -0.35 3.10
N ARG A 60 -15.06 -1.10 4.06
CA ARG A 60 -14.39 -2.38 3.81
C ARG A 60 -15.34 -3.09 2.84
N ARG A 61 -14.91 -3.37 1.61
CA ARG A 61 -15.76 -3.93 0.54
C ARG A 61 -16.20 -5.33 1.00
N ALA A 62 -17.17 -5.39 1.89
CA ALA A 62 -17.52 -6.54 2.71
C ALA A 62 -18.49 -7.47 1.98
N ASP A 63 -19.18 -6.96 0.96
CA ASP A 63 -20.34 -7.64 0.43
C ASP A 63 -19.98 -8.89 -0.39
N THR A 64 -18.73 -9.02 -0.86
CA THR A 64 -18.27 -10.19 -1.65
C THR A 64 -16.80 -10.59 -1.47
N ALA A 65 -16.01 -9.88 -0.66
CA ALA A 65 -14.56 -10.09 -0.60
C ALA A 65 -14.18 -10.91 0.63
N GLN A 66 -13.37 -11.96 0.44
CA GLN A 66 -12.78 -12.70 1.56
C GLN A 66 -11.94 -11.73 2.39
N LEU A 67 -12.30 -11.58 3.66
CA LEU A 67 -11.51 -10.84 4.65
C LEU A 67 -10.54 -11.82 5.31
N LEU A 68 -9.33 -11.34 5.56
CA LEU A 68 -8.21 -12.09 6.09
C LEU A 68 -7.69 -11.36 7.33
N ASN A 69 -7.36 -12.11 8.38
CA ASN A 69 -6.62 -11.55 9.50
C ASN A 69 -5.14 -11.36 9.15
N LYS A 70 -4.37 -10.72 10.04
CA LYS A 70 -2.95 -10.40 9.77
C LYS A 70 -2.10 -11.65 9.48
N GLY A 71 -2.32 -12.75 10.18
CA GLY A 71 -1.58 -14.00 9.97
C GLY A 71 -1.89 -14.63 8.61
N GLU A 72 -3.16 -14.64 8.21
CA GLU A 72 -3.59 -15.11 6.89
C GLU A 72 -3.06 -14.23 5.75
N ILE A 73 -3.00 -12.91 5.94
CA ILE A 73 -2.39 -11.99 4.96
C ILE A 73 -0.91 -12.32 4.76
N VAL A 74 -0.17 -12.59 5.84
CA VAL A 74 1.24 -13.00 5.76
C VAL A 74 1.38 -14.33 5.02
N GLN A 75 0.50 -15.30 5.29
CA GLN A 75 0.49 -16.58 4.57
C GLN A 75 0.21 -16.40 3.08
N GLU A 76 -0.77 -15.57 2.70
CA GLU A 76 -1.08 -15.29 1.29
C GLU A 76 0.10 -14.58 0.60
N LEU A 77 0.80 -13.66 1.28
CA LEU A 77 2.00 -13.03 0.72
C LEU A 77 3.12 -14.06 0.45
N LEU A 78 3.40 -14.94 1.40
CA LEU A 78 4.40 -16.01 1.24
C LEU A 78 4.04 -16.96 0.09
N ASP A 79 2.77 -17.34 -0.01
CA ASP A 79 2.27 -18.18 -1.11
C ASP A 79 2.37 -17.47 -2.47
N LEU A 80 2.01 -16.18 -2.55
CA LEU A 80 2.17 -15.38 -3.77
C LEU A 80 3.64 -15.24 -4.17
N GLU A 81 4.55 -15.04 -3.22
CA GLU A 81 5.99 -14.99 -3.50
C GLU A 81 6.50 -16.32 -4.05
N TYR A 82 6.04 -17.45 -3.47
CA TYR A 82 6.36 -18.78 -3.99
C TYR A 82 5.80 -19.01 -5.41
N LYS A 83 4.53 -18.63 -5.64
CA LYS A 83 3.88 -18.74 -6.96
C LYS A 83 4.57 -17.89 -8.02
N ALA A 84 4.98 -16.66 -7.67
CA ALA A 84 5.71 -15.78 -8.58
C ALA A 84 7.08 -16.35 -8.99
N ARG A 85 7.73 -17.13 -8.11
CA ARG A 85 9.01 -17.79 -8.39
C ARG A 85 8.87 -19.11 -9.16
N SER A 86 7.77 -19.83 -8.96
CA SER A 86 7.56 -21.17 -9.54
C SER A 86 6.79 -21.15 -10.86
N ASN A 87 5.96 -20.13 -11.10
CA ASN A 87 5.19 -19.99 -12.34
C ASN A 87 5.54 -18.67 -13.05
N PHE A 88 6.50 -18.74 -13.97
CA PHE A 88 6.98 -17.57 -14.71
C PHE A 88 5.93 -16.96 -15.64
N GLU A 89 4.98 -17.74 -16.16
CA GLU A 89 3.95 -17.24 -17.07
C GLU A 89 2.96 -16.32 -16.35
N ARG A 90 2.58 -16.68 -15.13
CA ARG A 90 1.63 -15.93 -14.30
C ARG A 90 2.30 -15.04 -13.25
N ALA A 91 3.63 -15.05 -13.18
CA ALA A 91 4.42 -14.20 -12.30
C ALA A 91 3.96 -12.74 -12.24
N PRO A 92 3.68 -12.02 -13.36
CA PRO A 92 3.25 -10.62 -13.29
C PRO A 92 1.93 -10.44 -12.53
N GLU A 93 1.00 -11.40 -12.59
CA GLU A 93 -0.28 -11.33 -11.86
C GLU A 93 -0.05 -11.45 -10.35
N PHE A 94 0.83 -12.37 -9.93
CA PHE A 94 1.16 -12.57 -8.53
C PHE A 94 1.93 -11.38 -7.96
N LEU A 95 2.94 -10.88 -8.70
CA LEU A 95 3.71 -9.69 -8.32
C LEU A 95 2.81 -8.46 -8.20
N TYR A 96 1.86 -8.30 -9.12
CA TYR A 96 0.88 -7.22 -9.05
C TYR A 96 0.03 -7.30 -7.78
N ARG A 97 -0.47 -8.49 -7.42
CA ARG A 97 -1.23 -8.70 -6.18
C ARG A 97 -0.40 -8.43 -4.92
N ILE A 98 0.88 -8.81 -4.90
CA ILE A 98 1.79 -8.48 -3.79
C ILE A 98 1.98 -6.97 -3.68
N GLY A 99 2.19 -6.28 -4.81
CA GLY A 99 2.29 -4.82 -4.84
C GLY A 99 1.04 -4.12 -4.30
N LEU A 100 -0.15 -4.61 -4.67
CA LEU A 100 -1.43 -4.11 -4.15
C LEU A 100 -1.49 -4.23 -2.63
N ALA A 101 -1.10 -5.38 -2.09
CA ALA A 101 -1.10 -5.60 -0.65
C ALA A 101 -0.22 -4.59 0.08
N TYR A 102 1.05 -4.47 -0.32
CA TYR A 102 1.98 -3.52 0.32
C TYR A 102 1.51 -2.07 0.20
N TYR A 103 0.93 -1.68 -0.94
CA TYR A 103 0.37 -0.34 -1.09
C TYR A 103 -0.82 -0.11 -0.17
N ASN A 104 -1.78 -1.04 -0.15
CA ASN A 104 -3.03 -0.89 0.59
C ASN A 104 -2.85 -1.00 2.11
N MET A 105 -1.76 -1.64 2.57
CA MET A 105 -1.37 -1.68 3.99
C MET A 105 -0.52 -0.48 4.43
N SER A 106 -0.12 0.40 3.50
CA SER A 106 0.57 1.65 3.84
C SER A 106 -0.39 2.71 4.37
N TYR A 107 0.15 3.81 4.89
CA TYR A 107 -0.57 5.01 5.30
C TYR A 107 -1.57 5.54 4.26
N PHE A 108 -1.28 5.32 2.97
CA PHE A 108 -2.09 5.79 1.84
C PHE A 108 -3.23 4.84 1.47
N GLY A 109 -3.19 3.60 1.98
CA GLY A 109 -4.16 2.56 1.70
C GLY A 109 -5.28 2.47 2.73
N TYR A 110 -6.29 1.66 2.41
CA TYR A 110 -7.47 1.44 3.26
C TYR A 110 -7.30 0.34 4.31
N ALA A 111 -6.25 -0.47 4.18
CA ALA A 111 -5.94 -1.58 5.09
C ALA A 111 -4.69 -1.23 5.94
N TRP A 112 -4.49 0.06 6.22
CA TRP A 112 -3.35 0.56 6.97
C TRP A 112 -3.26 -0.07 8.36
N GLU A 113 -4.40 -0.47 8.95
CA GLU A 113 -4.44 -1.10 10.28
C GLU A 113 -3.72 -2.46 10.34
N VAL A 114 -3.44 -3.08 9.18
CA VAL A 114 -2.64 -4.32 9.14
C VAL A 114 -1.22 -4.05 9.65
N LEU A 115 -0.64 -2.92 9.26
CA LEU A 115 0.70 -2.53 9.62
C LEU A 115 0.71 -1.40 10.66
N ASP A 116 -0.41 -0.79 11.02
CA ASP A 116 -0.45 0.29 12.01
C ASP A 116 -1.56 0.21 13.05
N TYR A 117 -1.27 0.69 14.26
CA TYR A 117 -2.27 0.82 15.32
C TYR A 117 -2.87 2.22 15.38
N TYR A 118 -2.22 3.19 14.75
CA TYR A 118 -2.70 4.56 14.68
C TYR A 118 -2.24 5.23 13.39
N ARG A 119 -3.14 6.02 12.81
CA ARG A 119 -2.92 6.83 11.63
C ARG A 119 -3.61 8.17 11.80
N SER A 120 -2.90 9.27 11.57
CA SER A 120 -3.50 10.61 11.57
C SER A 120 -3.61 11.20 10.17
N GLY A 121 -4.79 11.74 9.84
CA GLY A 121 -4.94 12.59 8.66
C GLY A 121 -4.11 13.87 8.73
N ALA A 122 -3.79 14.37 9.93
CA ALA A 122 -2.95 15.55 10.11
C ALA A 122 -1.49 15.32 9.69
N SER A 123 -1.01 14.06 9.76
CA SER A 123 0.35 13.69 9.34
C SER A 123 0.63 14.05 7.88
N TRP A 124 -0.40 13.98 7.01
CA TRP A 124 -0.35 14.34 5.59
C TRP A 124 0.34 15.68 5.32
N TYR A 125 0.08 16.69 6.16
CA TYR A 125 0.62 18.04 5.98
C TYR A 125 2.12 18.16 6.26
N SER A 126 2.72 17.12 6.85
CA SER A 126 4.12 17.15 7.32
C SER A 126 4.92 15.90 6.96
N LEU A 127 4.44 15.04 6.04
CA LEU A 127 5.12 13.80 5.64
C LEU A 127 6.59 14.04 5.26
N HIS A 128 6.84 14.99 4.36
CA HIS A 128 8.18 15.41 3.92
C HIS A 128 9.13 15.90 5.03
N ARG A 129 8.58 16.26 6.20
CA ARG A 129 9.35 16.76 7.36
C ARG A 129 9.69 15.67 8.37
N ARG A 130 9.23 14.44 8.14
CA ARG A 130 9.37 13.29 9.05
C ARG A 130 10.05 12.12 8.34
N PRO A 131 11.36 12.21 8.05
CA PRO A 131 12.10 11.12 7.42
C PRO A 131 12.18 9.86 8.31
N ASP A 132 12.11 10.04 9.63
CA ASP A 132 11.99 8.98 10.64
C ASP A 132 10.57 8.36 10.71
N ARG A 133 9.60 8.99 10.03
CA ARG A 133 8.18 8.58 9.96
C ARG A 133 7.47 8.62 11.31
N VAL A 134 8.03 9.35 12.29
CA VAL A 134 7.46 9.50 13.62
C VAL A 134 6.79 10.87 13.74
N PHE A 135 5.49 10.86 14.04
CA PHE A 135 4.66 12.06 14.13
C PHE A 135 4.35 12.40 15.60
N PRO A 136 4.42 13.68 16.01
CA PRO A 136 4.02 14.07 17.36
C PRO A 136 2.58 13.67 17.67
N ASN A 137 2.36 13.12 18.85
CA ASN A 137 1.04 12.78 19.36
C ASN A 137 0.94 13.25 20.82
N TRP A 138 -0.21 13.79 21.20
CA TRP A 138 -0.43 14.32 22.55
C TRP A 138 -0.54 13.22 23.63
N GLN A 139 -0.94 12.00 23.26
CA GLN A 139 -1.02 10.84 24.17
C GLN A 139 0.28 10.06 24.25
N PHE A 140 1.10 10.09 23.18
CA PHE A 140 2.32 9.29 23.08
C PHE A 140 3.55 10.22 23.04
N PRO A 141 4.31 10.33 24.15
CA PRO A 141 5.41 11.30 24.25
C PRO A 141 6.56 11.04 23.27
N PHE A 142 6.69 9.80 22.78
CA PHE A 142 7.66 9.42 21.75
C PHE A 142 7.10 9.53 20.32
N GLY A 143 5.91 10.10 20.16
CA GLY A 143 5.20 10.18 18.89
C GLY A 143 4.58 8.85 18.46
N ASN A 144 4.05 8.85 17.24
CA ASN A 144 3.51 7.67 16.57
C ASN A 144 4.26 7.44 15.27
N TYR A 145 4.80 6.24 15.09
CA TYR A 145 5.30 5.80 13.80
C TYR A 145 4.14 5.57 12.84
N GLU A 146 4.19 6.11 11.63
CA GLU A 146 3.22 5.81 10.57
C GLU A 146 3.91 5.13 9.37
N HIS A 147 3.34 4.03 8.86
CA HIS A 147 3.94 3.27 7.75
C HIS A 147 3.79 3.97 6.38
N LEU A 148 4.66 4.95 6.10
CA LEU A 148 4.67 5.74 4.86
C LEU A 148 5.39 5.07 3.67
N ASP A 149 6.09 3.96 3.91
CA ASP A 149 6.92 3.34 2.88
C ASP A 149 6.08 2.64 1.82
N VAL A 150 6.29 3.00 0.56
CA VAL A 150 5.70 2.31 -0.59
C VAL A 150 6.78 1.81 -1.55
N SER A 151 8.05 1.77 -1.13
CA SER A 151 9.16 1.29 -1.97
C SER A 151 9.03 -0.19 -2.33
N GLN A 152 8.55 -1.03 -1.40
CA GLN A 152 8.27 -2.44 -1.69
C GLN A 152 7.13 -2.60 -2.68
N ALA A 153 6.03 -1.87 -2.48
CA ALA A 153 4.92 -1.86 -3.45
C ALA A 153 5.42 -1.45 -4.85
N LEU A 154 6.21 -0.38 -4.93
CA LEU A 154 6.84 0.08 -6.17
C LEU A 154 7.73 -0.99 -6.81
N HIS A 155 8.56 -1.68 -6.03
CA HIS A 155 9.39 -2.78 -6.53
C HIS A 155 8.54 -3.86 -7.20
N TYR A 156 7.49 -4.32 -6.52
CA TYR A 156 6.60 -5.35 -7.05
C TYR A 156 5.82 -4.89 -8.28
N PHE A 157 5.32 -3.65 -8.31
CA PHE A 157 4.64 -3.11 -9.50
C PHE A 157 5.59 -2.93 -10.68
N ARG A 158 6.83 -2.49 -10.45
CA ARG A 158 7.86 -2.40 -11.50
C ARG A 158 8.12 -3.77 -12.12
N ARG A 159 8.34 -4.78 -11.30
CA ARG A 159 8.55 -6.15 -11.77
C ARG A 159 7.33 -6.74 -12.47
N ALA A 160 6.12 -6.46 -11.95
CA ALA A 160 4.88 -6.88 -12.60
C ALA A 160 4.74 -6.24 -14.00
N HIS A 161 5.03 -4.95 -14.13
CA HIS A 161 5.03 -4.25 -15.42
C HIS A 161 6.07 -4.80 -16.38
N GLU A 162 7.31 -5.05 -15.92
CA GLU A 162 8.40 -5.58 -16.74
C GLU A 162 8.10 -6.97 -17.31
N LEU A 163 7.38 -7.81 -16.55
CA LEU A 163 7.06 -9.18 -16.93
C LEU A 163 5.69 -9.34 -17.61
N ALA A 164 4.83 -8.32 -17.54
CA ALA A 164 3.48 -8.38 -18.09
C ALA A 164 3.51 -8.44 -19.62
N LYS A 165 2.85 -9.46 -20.17
CA LYS A 165 2.58 -9.58 -21.61
C LYS A 165 1.21 -9.00 -21.99
N ASP A 166 0.27 -9.03 -21.06
CA ASP A 166 -1.05 -8.41 -21.21
C ASP A 166 -0.94 -6.89 -21.02
N PRO A 167 -1.28 -6.07 -22.03
CA PRO A 167 -1.22 -4.61 -21.91
C PRO A 167 -2.15 -4.06 -20.82
N GLU A 168 -3.26 -4.73 -20.48
CA GLU A 168 -4.13 -4.28 -19.39
C GLU A 168 -3.44 -4.44 -18.03
N LEU A 169 -2.84 -5.60 -17.77
CA LEU A 169 -2.04 -5.80 -16.56
C LEU A 169 -0.82 -4.87 -16.50
N ALA A 170 -0.14 -4.65 -17.62
CA ALA A 170 0.99 -3.73 -17.69
C ALA A 170 0.55 -2.29 -17.38
N ALA A 171 -0.58 -1.83 -17.91
CA ALA A 171 -1.14 -0.52 -17.62
C ALA A 171 -1.52 -0.37 -16.14
N LYS A 172 -2.14 -1.39 -15.55
CA LYS A 172 -2.45 -1.45 -14.11
C LYS A 172 -1.20 -1.31 -13.24
N ALA A 173 -0.18 -2.11 -13.55
CA ALA A 173 1.09 -2.09 -12.83
C ALA A 173 1.80 -0.73 -12.99
N ALA A 174 1.82 -0.16 -14.20
CA ALA A 174 2.38 1.16 -14.46
C ALA A 174 1.68 2.26 -13.65
N PHE A 175 0.35 2.27 -13.61
CA PHE A 175 -0.40 3.25 -12.82
C PHE A 175 -0.12 3.15 -11.33
N MET A 176 -0.09 1.93 -10.78
CA MET A 176 0.22 1.73 -9.37
C MET A 176 1.67 2.10 -9.03
N ALA A 177 2.63 1.81 -9.93
CA ALA A 177 4.00 2.28 -9.81
C ALA A 177 4.08 3.81 -9.83
N ALA A 178 3.36 4.48 -10.74
CA ALA A 178 3.30 5.94 -10.81
C ALA A 178 2.75 6.57 -9.52
N ARG A 179 1.71 5.95 -8.93
CA ARG A 179 1.19 6.36 -7.62
C ARG A 179 2.24 6.21 -6.53
N CYS A 180 3.00 5.13 -6.51
CA CYS A 180 4.07 4.95 -5.53
C CYS A 180 5.17 6.02 -5.71
N GLU A 181 5.60 6.32 -6.94
CA GLU A 181 6.57 7.38 -7.23
C GLU A 181 6.08 8.75 -6.73
N GLN A 182 4.81 9.07 -6.98
CA GLN A 182 4.18 10.27 -6.44
C GLN A 182 4.17 10.30 -4.90
N LYS A 183 3.83 9.19 -4.22
CA LYS A 183 3.83 9.16 -2.76
C LYS A 183 5.24 9.29 -2.18
N LEU A 184 6.22 8.63 -2.79
CA LEU A 184 7.62 8.78 -2.42
C LEU A 184 8.09 10.23 -2.53
N TYR A 185 7.67 10.95 -3.58
CA TYR A 185 7.90 12.39 -3.67
C TYR A 185 7.26 13.15 -2.50
N PHE A 186 5.97 12.95 -2.20
CA PHE A 186 5.31 13.66 -1.09
C PHE A 186 5.91 13.38 0.29
N THR A 187 6.60 12.25 0.44
CA THR A 187 7.34 11.90 1.65
C THR A 187 8.80 12.35 1.63
N SER A 188 9.33 12.78 0.49
CA SER A 188 10.73 13.19 0.37
C SER A 188 10.93 14.63 0.84
N PRO A 189 12.13 15.00 1.33
CA PRO A 189 12.47 16.38 1.68
C PRO A 189 12.34 17.37 0.51
N ASP A 190 12.35 16.88 -0.73
CA ASP A 190 12.22 17.68 -1.94
C ASP A 190 10.78 18.19 -2.16
N TYR A 191 9.80 17.61 -1.46
CA TYR A 191 8.43 18.09 -1.54
C TYR A 191 8.25 19.40 -0.80
N GLN A 192 7.88 20.43 -1.56
CA GLN A 192 7.62 21.78 -1.09
C GLN A 192 6.15 22.12 -1.38
N PRO A 193 5.22 21.86 -0.44
CA PRO A 193 3.81 22.16 -0.66
C PRO A 193 3.60 23.67 -0.80
N GLU A 194 2.81 24.11 -1.79
CA GLU A 194 2.42 25.52 -1.92
C GLU A 194 1.57 25.94 -0.72
N PRO A 195 1.92 27.03 0.01
CA PRO A 195 1.26 27.38 1.28
C PRO A 195 -0.22 27.75 1.19
N CYS A 196 -0.71 28.24 0.03
CA CYS A 196 -1.96 29.00 -0.01
C CYS A 196 -2.99 28.56 -1.06
N CYS A 197 -2.77 27.46 -1.80
CA CYS A 197 -3.72 27.03 -2.84
C CYS A 197 -3.86 25.51 -2.90
N ASN A 198 -5.10 24.99 -2.95
CA ASN A 198 -5.41 23.59 -3.29
C ASN A 198 -5.20 23.34 -4.79
N ARG A 199 -3.96 23.50 -5.27
CA ARG A 199 -3.56 23.22 -6.64
C ARG A 199 -3.09 21.78 -6.78
N ILE A 200 -3.20 21.24 -7.98
CA ILE A 200 -2.59 19.96 -8.32
C ILE A 200 -1.07 20.13 -8.15
N PRO A 201 -0.41 19.32 -7.30
CA PRO A 201 1.01 19.48 -7.02
C PRO A 201 1.83 19.26 -8.28
N ARG A 202 2.85 20.11 -8.48
CA ARG A 202 3.83 19.94 -9.56
C ARG A 202 4.84 18.89 -9.12
N ILE A 203 4.77 17.73 -9.75
CA ILE A 203 5.70 16.63 -9.48
C ILE A 203 6.93 16.80 -10.38
N PRO A 204 8.15 16.71 -9.84
CA PRO A 204 9.37 16.74 -10.65
C PRO A 204 9.47 15.57 -11.62
N GLU A 205 10.13 15.79 -12.76
CA GLU A 205 10.27 14.80 -13.85
C GLU A 205 10.77 13.42 -13.38
N GLN A 206 11.68 13.40 -12.40
CA GLN A 206 12.23 12.16 -11.84
C GLN A 206 11.21 11.24 -11.15
N TYR A 207 10.01 11.76 -10.83
CA TYR A 207 8.90 11.01 -10.22
C TYR A 207 7.72 10.82 -11.18
N LEU A 208 7.87 11.17 -12.45
CA LEU A 208 6.82 11.08 -13.47
C LEU A 208 7.02 9.90 -14.43
N GLY A 209 8.10 9.12 -14.29
CA GLY A 209 8.49 8.08 -15.24
C GLY A 209 7.36 7.10 -15.58
N PHE A 210 6.66 6.55 -14.59
CA PHE A 210 5.54 5.65 -14.88
C PHE A 210 4.28 6.35 -15.37
N PHE A 211 4.07 7.63 -15.04
CA PHE A 211 2.99 8.40 -15.66
C PHE A 211 3.23 8.63 -17.16
N HIS A 212 4.49 8.88 -17.56
CA HIS A 212 4.88 8.92 -18.97
C HIS A 212 4.64 7.58 -19.66
N ILE A 213 5.13 6.49 -19.08
CA ILE A 213 4.91 5.13 -19.64
C ILE A 213 3.41 4.84 -19.81
N LEU A 214 2.60 5.15 -18.80
CA LEU A 214 1.16 4.93 -18.85
C LEU A 214 0.49 5.74 -19.97
N LYS A 215 0.90 7.00 -20.15
CA LYS A 215 0.42 7.90 -21.20
C LYS A 215 0.85 7.47 -22.60
N GLU A 216 2.09 7.09 -22.77
CA GLU A 216 2.70 6.89 -24.10
C GLU A 216 2.49 5.49 -24.65
N ARG A 217 2.32 4.48 -23.79
CA ARG A 217 2.29 3.07 -24.21
C ARG A 217 0.96 2.37 -24.02
N TYR A 218 0.08 2.89 -23.17
CA TYR A 218 -1.12 2.18 -22.73
C TYR A 218 -2.42 2.99 -22.88
N ASP A 219 -2.41 4.08 -23.64
CA ASP A 219 -3.55 4.95 -23.91
C ASP A 219 -4.78 4.22 -24.53
N THR A 220 -4.53 3.14 -25.25
CA THR A 220 -5.57 2.29 -25.86
C THR A 220 -6.27 1.32 -24.90
N THR A 221 -5.69 1.07 -23.72
CA THR A 221 -6.23 0.10 -22.76
C THR A 221 -7.57 0.56 -22.15
N GLN A 222 -8.41 -0.39 -21.75
CA GLN A 222 -9.61 -0.12 -20.97
C GLN A 222 -9.25 0.46 -19.61
N PHE A 223 -8.18 -0.07 -19.00
CA PHE A 223 -7.66 0.43 -17.74
C PHE A 223 -7.28 1.92 -17.83
N TYR A 224 -6.54 2.34 -18.86
CA TYR A 224 -6.17 3.74 -19.05
C TYR A 224 -7.39 4.65 -19.11
N ARG A 225 -8.40 4.28 -19.91
CA ARG A 225 -9.65 5.03 -20.01
C ARG A 225 -10.36 5.14 -18.67
N ARG A 226 -10.30 4.10 -17.83
CA ARG A 226 -10.84 4.12 -16.47
C ARG A 226 -10.00 5.03 -15.55
N ALA A 227 -8.67 4.93 -15.60
CA ALA A 227 -7.77 5.77 -14.81
C ALA A 227 -7.92 7.27 -15.12
N ILE A 228 -8.15 7.65 -16.38
CA ILE A 228 -8.48 9.04 -16.75
C ILE A 228 -9.80 9.52 -16.13
N ARG A 229 -10.80 8.64 -15.99
CA ARG A 229 -12.09 9.02 -15.38
C ARG A 229 -12.02 9.13 -13.86
N GLU A 230 -11.29 8.22 -13.21
CA GLU A 230 -11.27 8.11 -11.74
C GLU A 230 -10.16 8.99 -11.12
N CYS A 231 -8.97 9.07 -11.73
CA CYS A 231 -7.83 9.79 -11.17
C CYS A 231 -7.67 11.22 -11.75
N LYS A 232 -8.12 12.23 -11.00
CA LYS A 232 -8.03 13.66 -11.40
C LYS A 232 -6.59 14.11 -11.70
N TYR A 233 -5.61 13.64 -10.92
CA TYR A 233 -4.20 13.97 -11.16
C TYR A 233 -3.77 13.43 -12.53
N PHE A 234 -4.03 12.15 -12.79
CA PHE A 234 -3.60 11.51 -14.03
C PHE A 234 -4.32 12.11 -15.25
N ALA A 235 -5.62 12.41 -15.14
CA ALA A 235 -6.36 13.12 -16.17
C ALA A 235 -5.71 14.46 -16.54
N ALA A 236 -5.34 15.27 -15.53
CA ALA A 236 -4.68 16.55 -15.73
C ALA A 236 -3.26 16.42 -16.29
N PHE A 237 -2.53 15.35 -15.91
CA PHE A 237 -1.22 15.04 -16.46
C PHE A 237 -1.31 14.63 -17.94
N ALA A 238 -2.24 13.73 -18.28
CA ALA A 238 -2.40 13.19 -19.62
C ALA A 238 -2.94 14.21 -20.64
N ALA A 239 -3.66 15.24 -20.18
CA ALA A 239 -4.19 16.30 -21.02
C ALA A 239 -3.15 17.34 -21.48
N LYS A 240 -1.95 17.34 -20.89
CA LYS A 240 -0.81 18.17 -21.34
C LYS A 240 -0.11 17.53 -22.52
#